data_AF-A0A2V6QZ46-F1
#
_entry.id   AF-A0A2V6QZ46-F1
#
_cell.length_a   1.000
_cell.length_b   1.000
_cell.length_c   1.000
_cell.angle_alpha   90.00
_cell.angle_beta   90.00
_cell.angle_gamma   90.00
#
_symmetry.space_group_name_H-M   'P 1'
#
loop_
_entity.id
_entity.type
_entity.pdbx_description
1 polymer ?
#
loop_
_entity_poly.entity_id
_entity_poly.type
_entity_poly.pdbx_seq_one_letter_code
_entity_poly.pdbx_strand_id
1 'polypeptide(L)'
;MRLFRSRFVQAVLIVALAFVVLRFGIRPPAPWSVIKIYMTVVFLAVLIYVSADADSWRSFVGPIRSTLVDPSRRLVRAALAIVLPILLGYYAYTQAAATPEAPAELRAVHPAPPGSIQFRGKEINISGVDNPLRRDQASFKKHVLAGGETYIKNCVYCHGDNLDGHGQFAPALSPPPADFQDPGTIAMLQEAYLFWRIAKGGPGLPRESTPWNSAMPAWEDRLTEEQIWQVIMYLYDATGQQPRRWETAH
;
A
#
# COMPACT_ATOMS: atom_id res chain seq x y z
N MET A 1 -14.45 -53.19 -19.25
CA MET A 1 -14.48 -52.82 -20.69
C MET A 1 -15.71 -52.02 -21.16
N ARG A 2 -16.83 -51.91 -20.41
CA ARG A 2 -18.01 -51.10 -20.84
C ARG A 2 -17.91 -49.58 -20.62
N LEU A 3 -17.03 -49.10 -19.73
CA LEU A 3 -16.93 -47.68 -19.37
C LEU A 3 -16.42 -46.79 -20.52
N PHE A 4 -15.47 -47.29 -21.31
CA PHE A 4 -14.87 -46.58 -22.46
C PHE A 4 -15.77 -46.48 -23.70
N ARG A 5 -16.95 -47.13 -23.67
CA ARG A 5 -17.96 -47.03 -24.74
C ARG A 5 -18.89 -45.83 -24.57
N SER A 6 -18.92 -45.21 -23.38
CA SER A 6 -19.75 -44.02 -23.15
C SER A 6 -19.12 -42.79 -23.80
N ARG A 7 -19.90 -42.07 -24.62
CA ARG A 7 -19.46 -40.80 -25.22
C ARG A 7 -19.12 -39.75 -24.16
N PHE A 8 -19.75 -39.83 -22.98
CA PHE A 8 -19.43 -39.00 -21.82
C PHE A 8 -17.99 -39.21 -21.33
N VAL A 9 -17.60 -40.47 -21.11
CA VAL A 9 -16.25 -40.80 -20.61
C VAL A 9 -15.19 -40.42 -21.66
N GLN A 10 -15.48 -40.67 -22.94
CA GLN A 10 -14.59 -40.26 -24.03
C GLN A 10 -14.39 -38.74 -24.08
N ALA A 11 -15.48 -37.96 -23.97
CA ALA A 11 -15.42 -36.50 -23.95
C ALA A 11 -14.58 -35.98 -22.77
N VAL A 12 -14.80 -36.51 -21.56
CA VAL A 12 -14.02 -36.14 -20.37
C VAL A 12 -12.55 -36.49 -20.54
N LEU A 13 -12.23 -37.67 -21.08
CA LEU A 13 -10.85 -38.09 -21.33
C LEU A 13 -10.14 -37.19 -22.35
N ILE A 14 -10.82 -36.81 -23.44
CA ILE A 14 -10.25 -35.92 -24.46
C ILE A 14 -9.91 -34.55 -23.85
N VAL A 15 -10.84 -33.96 -23.08
CA VAL A 15 -10.62 -32.67 -22.42
C VAL A 15 -9.49 -32.75 -21.38
N ALA A 16 -9.48 -33.80 -20.54
CA ALA A 16 -8.45 -34.00 -19.53
C ALA A 16 -7.06 -34.22 -20.16
N LEU A 17 -6.98 -35.04 -21.21
CA LEU A 17 -5.72 -35.29 -21.93
C LEU A 17 -5.21 -34.02 -22.61
N ALA A 18 -6.10 -33.27 -23.28
CA ALA A 18 -5.74 -32.00 -23.90
C ALA A 18 -5.19 -31.00 -22.87
N PHE A 19 -5.81 -30.91 -21.69
CA PHE A 19 -5.29 -30.07 -20.60
C PHE A 19 -3.89 -30.50 -20.15
N VAL A 20 -3.67 -31.79 -19.92
CA VAL A 20 -2.37 -32.31 -19.49
C VAL A 20 -1.29 -32.04 -20.55
N VAL A 21 -1.58 -32.29 -21.83
CA VAL A 21 -0.65 -32.03 -22.93
C VAL A 21 -0.33 -30.54 -23.04
N LEU A 22 -1.32 -29.66 -23.00
CA LEU A 22 -1.10 -28.22 -23.10
C LEU A 22 -0.37 -27.65 -21.86
N ARG A 23 -0.66 -28.18 -20.66
CA ARG A 23 -0.10 -27.68 -19.41
C ARG A 23 1.33 -28.14 -19.15
N PHE A 24 1.66 -29.37 -19.53
CA PHE A 24 2.93 -30.02 -19.17
C PHE A 24 3.77 -30.46 -20.37
N GLY A 25 3.19 -30.56 -21.57
CA GLY A 25 3.89 -30.97 -22.79
C GLY A 25 4.63 -29.84 -23.52
N ILE A 26 4.28 -28.58 -23.27
CA ILE A 26 4.90 -27.41 -23.92
C ILE A 26 5.99 -26.81 -23.01
N ARG A 27 7.18 -26.56 -23.56
CA ARG A 27 8.29 -25.87 -22.87
C ARG A 27 8.76 -24.66 -23.69
N PRO A 28 8.90 -23.46 -23.08
CA PRO A 28 8.54 -23.11 -21.70
C PRO A 28 7.03 -23.23 -21.43
N PRO A 29 6.60 -23.36 -20.15
CA PRO A 29 5.18 -23.57 -19.83
C PRO A 29 4.33 -22.42 -20.36
N ALA A 30 3.27 -22.76 -21.09
CA ALA A 30 2.40 -21.77 -21.72
C ALA A 30 1.70 -20.89 -20.67
N PRO A 31 1.53 -19.58 -20.94
CA PRO A 31 0.76 -18.69 -20.07
C PRO A 31 -0.69 -19.16 -19.88
N TRP A 32 -1.27 -18.88 -18.71
CA TRP A 32 -2.65 -19.27 -18.38
C TRP A 32 -3.70 -18.69 -19.33
N SER A 33 -3.47 -17.54 -19.93
CA SER A 33 -4.35 -16.95 -20.95
C SER A 33 -4.46 -17.85 -22.19
N VAL A 34 -3.31 -18.34 -22.67
CA VAL A 34 -3.21 -19.19 -23.85
C VAL A 34 -3.86 -20.56 -23.60
N ILE A 35 -3.56 -21.19 -22.46
CA ILE A 35 -4.17 -22.47 -22.08
C ILE A 35 -5.70 -22.34 -22.02
N LYS A 36 -6.23 -21.26 -21.43
CA LYS A 36 -7.68 -21.03 -21.36
C LYS A 36 -8.34 -20.94 -22.75
N ILE A 37 -7.72 -20.24 -23.70
CA ILE A 37 -8.26 -20.10 -25.06
C ILE A 37 -8.32 -21.47 -25.74
N TYR A 38 -7.21 -22.21 -25.77
CA TYR A 38 -7.18 -23.53 -26.41
C TYR A 38 -8.11 -24.55 -25.74
N MET A 39 -8.19 -24.54 -24.40
CA MET A 39 -9.13 -25.40 -23.68
C MET A 39 -10.59 -25.07 -24.00
N THR A 40 -10.92 -23.80 -24.21
CA THR A 40 -12.26 -23.38 -24.66
C THR A 40 -12.57 -23.93 -26.04
N VAL A 41 -11.62 -23.83 -26.98
CA VAL A 41 -11.78 -24.37 -28.34
C VAL A 41 -11.94 -25.89 -28.32
N VAL A 42 -11.10 -26.62 -27.58
CA VAL A 42 -11.19 -28.07 -27.44
C VAL A 42 -12.54 -28.47 -26.84
N PHE A 43 -13.00 -27.77 -25.80
CA PHE A 43 -14.28 -28.03 -25.18
C PHE A 43 -15.45 -27.85 -26.16
N LEU A 44 -15.46 -26.74 -26.91
CA LEU A 44 -16.48 -26.49 -27.94
C LEU A 44 -16.45 -27.56 -29.05
N ALA A 45 -15.26 -27.94 -29.51
CA ALA A 45 -15.12 -28.99 -30.52
C ALA A 45 -15.65 -30.35 -30.04
N VAL A 46 -15.36 -30.72 -28.78
CA VAL A 46 -15.89 -31.94 -28.17
C VAL A 46 -17.41 -31.88 -28.04
N LEU A 47 -17.98 -30.74 -27.64
CA LEU A 47 -19.42 -30.57 -27.57
C LEU A 47 -20.08 -30.73 -28.96
N ILE A 48 -19.55 -30.06 -29.98
CA ILE A 48 -20.03 -30.18 -31.37
C ILE A 48 -19.99 -31.64 -31.81
N TYR A 49 -18.85 -32.31 -31.61
CA TYR A 49 -18.67 -33.72 -31.97
C TYR A 49 -19.70 -34.64 -31.30
N VAL A 50 -19.94 -34.45 -30.01
CA VAL A 50 -20.87 -35.29 -29.26
C VAL A 50 -22.34 -34.97 -29.58
N SER A 51 -22.63 -33.73 -29.97
CA SER A 51 -23.98 -33.29 -30.41
C SER A 51 -24.31 -33.62 -31.87
N ALA A 52 -23.34 -34.09 -32.65
CA ALA A 52 -23.50 -34.29 -34.10
C ALA A 52 -24.51 -35.39 -34.46
N ASP A 53 -24.83 -36.30 -33.54
CA ASP A 53 -25.72 -37.43 -33.76
C ASP A 53 -26.60 -37.69 -32.52
N ALA A 54 -27.85 -38.14 -32.75
CA ALA A 54 -28.84 -38.33 -31.70
C ALA A 54 -28.45 -39.47 -30.73
N ASP A 55 -27.82 -40.54 -31.23
CA ASP A 55 -27.39 -41.64 -30.38
C ASP A 55 -26.16 -41.26 -29.56
N SER A 56 -25.25 -40.48 -30.16
CA SER A 56 -24.09 -39.91 -29.48
C SER A 56 -24.49 -38.96 -28.36
N TRP A 57 -25.48 -38.10 -28.61
CA TRP A 57 -26.05 -37.20 -27.61
C TRP A 57 -26.73 -37.94 -26.46
N ARG A 58 -27.55 -38.97 -26.76
CA ARG A 58 -28.18 -39.82 -25.72
C ARG A 58 -27.14 -40.53 -24.87
N SER A 59 -26.08 -41.07 -25.48
CA SER A 59 -24.97 -41.72 -24.77
C SER A 59 -24.19 -40.77 -23.87
N PHE A 60 -24.09 -39.50 -24.27
CA PHE A 60 -23.44 -38.45 -23.49
C PHE A 60 -24.27 -37.98 -22.29
N VAL A 61 -25.57 -37.72 -22.48
CA VAL A 61 -26.46 -37.25 -21.40
C VAL A 61 -26.91 -38.40 -20.48
N GLY A 62 -26.85 -39.65 -20.95
CA GLY A 62 -27.28 -40.84 -20.21
C GLY A 62 -26.77 -40.91 -18.76
N PRO A 63 -25.45 -40.80 -18.52
CA PRO A 63 -24.89 -40.78 -17.16
C PRO A 63 -25.44 -39.65 -16.28
N ILE A 64 -25.59 -38.44 -16.82
CA ILE A 64 -26.13 -37.27 -16.10
C ILE A 64 -27.58 -37.54 -15.70
N ARG A 65 -28.42 -37.95 -16.66
CA ARG A 65 -29.83 -38.25 -16.44
C ARG A 65 -30.01 -39.40 -15.45
N SER A 66 -29.21 -40.46 -15.57
CA SER A 66 -29.26 -41.60 -14.64
C SER A 66 -28.92 -41.18 -13.21
N THR A 67 -27.92 -40.32 -13.03
CA THR A 67 -27.52 -39.85 -11.69
C THR A 67 -28.60 -38.95 -11.06
N LEU A 68 -29.34 -38.18 -11.87
CA LEU A 68 -30.40 -37.31 -11.38
C LEU A 68 -31.72 -38.03 -11.10
N VAL A 69 -32.07 -39.06 -11.87
CA VAL A 69 -33.41 -39.67 -11.85
C VAL A 69 -33.43 -41.06 -11.19
N ASP A 70 -32.38 -41.87 -11.36
CA ASP A 70 -32.37 -43.27 -10.92
C ASP A 70 -32.32 -43.38 -9.38
N PRO A 71 -33.30 -44.04 -8.73
CA PRO A 71 -33.32 -44.24 -7.27
C PRO A 71 -32.08 -44.97 -6.74
N SER A 72 -31.47 -45.86 -7.53
CA SER A 72 -30.27 -46.62 -7.15
C SER A 72 -29.04 -45.73 -6.98
N ARG A 73 -29.04 -44.53 -7.56
CA ARG A 73 -27.93 -43.56 -7.52
C ARG A 73 -28.14 -42.46 -6.47
N ARG A 74 -29.09 -42.61 -5.55
CA ARG A 74 -29.44 -41.60 -4.52
C ARG A 74 -28.23 -41.10 -3.72
N LEU A 75 -27.29 -41.97 -3.37
CA LEU A 75 -26.07 -41.60 -2.65
C LEU A 75 -25.15 -40.68 -3.47
N VAL A 76 -24.94 -41.01 -4.75
CA VAL A 76 -24.13 -40.19 -5.67
C VAL A 76 -24.77 -38.83 -5.85
N ARG A 77 -26.10 -38.78 -6.02
CA ARG A 77 -26.86 -37.53 -6.13
C ARG A 77 -26.73 -36.67 -4.86
N ALA A 78 -26.86 -37.27 -3.67
CA ALA A 78 -26.70 -36.57 -2.40
C ALA A 78 -25.27 -36.03 -2.22
N ALA A 79 -24.25 -36.82 -2.56
CA ALA A 79 -22.87 -36.37 -2.55
C ALA A 79 -22.64 -35.18 -3.49
N LEU A 80 -23.14 -35.23 -4.72
CA LEU A 80 -23.05 -34.12 -5.67
C LEU A 80 -23.77 -32.86 -5.16
N ALA A 81 -24.95 -33.01 -4.56
CA ALA A 81 -25.72 -31.90 -4.02
C ALA A 81 -25.04 -31.19 -2.83
N ILE A 82 -24.10 -31.84 -2.15
CA ILE A 82 -23.34 -31.27 -1.04
C ILE A 82 -21.96 -30.76 -1.51
N VAL A 83 -21.23 -31.61 -2.22
CA VAL A 83 -19.85 -31.31 -2.63
C VAL A 83 -19.80 -30.19 -3.66
N LEU A 84 -20.73 -30.15 -4.62
CA LEU A 84 -20.71 -29.15 -5.68
C LEU A 84 -20.91 -27.72 -5.13
N PRO A 85 -21.91 -27.44 -4.26
CA PRO A 85 -22.01 -26.12 -3.61
C PRO A 85 -20.81 -25.76 -2.75
N ILE A 86 -20.24 -26.72 -2.01
CA ILE A 86 -19.03 -26.47 -1.18
C ILE A 86 -17.85 -26.06 -2.06
N LEU A 87 -17.60 -26.78 -3.16
CA LEU A 87 -16.52 -26.46 -4.09
C LEU A 87 -16.73 -25.10 -4.78
N LEU A 88 -17.96 -24.81 -5.21
CA LEU A 88 -18.31 -23.52 -5.80
C LEU A 88 -18.16 -22.37 -4.79
N GLY A 89 -18.61 -22.59 -3.55
CA GLY A 89 -18.47 -21.63 -2.46
C GLY A 89 -17.00 -21.39 -2.09
N TYR A 90 -16.19 -22.44 -2.00
CA TYR A 90 -14.75 -22.32 -1.79
C TYR A 90 -14.06 -21.57 -2.93
N TYR A 91 -14.38 -21.90 -4.19
CA TYR A 91 -13.85 -21.19 -5.34
C TYR A 91 -14.24 -19.71 -5.32
N ALA A 92 -15.52 -19.39 -5.08
CA ALA A 92 -15.99 -18.01 -4.95
C ALA A 92 -15.29 -17.27 -3.80
N TYR A 93 -15.11 -17.93 -2.66
CA TYR A 93 -14.35 -17.40 -1.53
C TYR A 93 -12.90 -17.09 -1.94
N THR A 94 -12.21 -18.00 -2.62
CA THR A 94 -10.82 -17.76 -3.05
C THR A 94 -10.67 -16.63 -4.07
N GLN A 95 -11.73 -16.33 -4.83
CA GLN A 95 -11.73 -15.23 -5.79
C GLN A 95 -12.14 -13.89 -5.15
N ALA A 96 -13.00 -13.92 -4.13
CA ALA A 96 -13.49 -12.75 -3.43
C ALA A 96 -12.65 -12.36 -2.20
N ALA A 97 -11.92 -13.31 -1.63
CA ALA A 97 -11.01 -13.06 -0.52
C ALA A 97 -9.91 -12.13 -0.99
N ALA A 98 -9.95 -10.89 -0.51
CA ALA A 98 -8.91 -9.91 -0.76
C ALA A 98 -7.57 -10.45 -0.24
N THR A 99 -6.59 -10.57 -1.12
CA THR A 99 -5.20 -10.72 -0.72
C THR A 99 -4.72 -9.37 -0.19
N PRO A 100 -4.11 -9.31 1.00
CA PRO A 100 -3.54 -8.06 1.50
C PRO A 100 -2.30 -7.71 0.66
N GLU A 101 -2.52 -7.00 -0.44
CA GLU A 101 -1.46 -6.45 -1.26
C GLU A 101 -1.14 -5.05 -0.73
N ALA A 102 0.09 -4.84 -0.25
CA ALA A 102 0.52 -3.51 0.15
C ALA A 102 0.57 -2.62 -1.11
N PRO A 103 -0.04 -1.42 -1.11
CA PRO A 103 0.01 -0.55 -2.27
C PRO A 103 1.47 -0.26 -2.65
N ALA A 104 1.76 -0.33 -3.95
CA ALA A 104 3.07 -0.12 -4.54
C ALA A 104 3.54 1.36 -4.54
N GLU A 105 2.77 2.27 -3.92
CA GLU A 105 3.18 3.66 -3.73
C GLU A 105 4.42 3.71 -2.84
N LEU A 106 5.49 4.37 -3.31
CA LEU A 106 6.67 4.66 -2.49
C LEU A 106 6.22 5.46 -1.27
N ARG A 107 6.18 4.80 -0.12
CA ARG A 107 5.90 5.41 1.17
C ARG A 107 7.13 6.21 1.58
N ALA A 108 7.03 7.53 1.48
CA ALA A 108 8.11 8.42 1.90
C ALA A 108 7.86 8.85 3.34
N VAL A 109 8.74 8.42 4.25
CA VAL A 109 8.72 8.86 5.66
C VAL A 109 9.00 10.38 5.76
N HIS A 110 9.70 10.93 4.75
CA HIS A 110 9.92 12.35 4.55
C HIS A 110 9.45 12.75 3.14
N PRO A 111 8.18 13.15 2.96
CA PRO A 111 7.73 13.66 1.67
C PRO A 111 8.56 14.89 1.28
N ALA A 112 8.82 15.05 -0.02
CA ALA A 112 9.52 16.23 -0.53
C ALA A 112 8.71 17.50 -0.19
N PRO A 113 9.37 18.58 0.28
CA PRO A 113 8.67 19.83 0.54
C PRO A 113 8.12 20.41 -0.77
N PRO A 114 6.97 21.12 -0.73
CA PRO A 114 6.50 21.87 -1.88
C PRO A 114 7.47 23.01 -2.21
N GLY A 115 7.45 23.50 -3.46
CA GLY A 115 8.31 24.61 -3.88
C GLY A 115 8.08 25.90 -3.08
N SER A 116 6.82 26.23 -2.79
CA SER A 116 6.43 27.35 -1.96
C SER A 116 5.23 27.00 -1.07
N ILE A 117 5.04 27.79 -0.01
CA ILE A 117 3.87 27.75 0.85
C ILE A 117 3.30 29.13 1.08
N GLN A 118 1.98 29.20 1.29
CA GLN A 118 1.34 30.41 1.81
C GLN A 118 1.44 30.41 3.34
N PHE A 119 2.05 31.44 3.91
CA PHE A 119 2.14 31.67 5.34
C PHE A 119 1.48 33.01 5.67
N ARG A 120 0.29 32.98 6.26
CA ARG A 120 -0.48 34.18 6.65
C ARG A 120 -0.63 35.21 5.52
N GLY A 121 -0.89 34.73 4.30
CA GLY A 121 -1.07 35.57 3.09
C GLY A 121 0.22 36.02 2.41
N LYS A 122 1.39 35.60 2.91
CA LYS A 122 2.70 35.78 2.28
C LYS A 122 3.16 34.47 1.67
N GLU A 123 3.59 34.50 0.41
CA GLU A 123 4.24 33.34 -0.20
C GLU A 123 5.69 33.23 0.27
N ILE A 124 6.08 32.05 0.76
CA ILE A 124 7.45 31.71 1.16
C ILE A 124 7.94 30.58 0.26
N ASN A 125 9.05 30.81 -0.44
CA ASN A 125 9.71 29.78 -1.24
C ASN A 125 10.47 28.83 -0.30
N ILE A 126 10.05 27.58 -0.19
CA ILE A 126 10.68 26.58 0.69
C ILE A 126 11.89 25.95 0.00
N SER A 127 11.88 25.87 -1.33
CA SER A 127 13.01 25.40 -2.14
C SER A 127 14.11 26.45 -2.21
N GLY A 128 14.93 26.54 -1.15
CA GLY A 128 16.11 27.41 -1.14
C GLY A 128 16.12 28.52 -0.09
N VAL A 129 15.12 28.61 0.78
CA VAL A 129 15.13 29.61 1.85
C VAL A 129 16.11 29.21 2.96
N ASP A 130 17.06 30.10 3.23
CA ASP A 130 17.90 30.01 4.41
C ASP A 130 17.19 30.65 5.61
N ASN A 131 17.50 30.18 6.81
CA ASN A 131 17.09 30.84 8.03
C ASN A 131 17.73 32.25 8.13
N PRO A 132 16.96 33.35 8.03
CA PRO A 132 17.51 34.70 8.03
C PRO A 132 18.17 35.06 9.37
N LEU A 133 17.70 34.47 10.48
CA LEU A 133 18.22 34.73 11.83
C LEU A 133 19.60 34.11 12.05
N ARG A 134 19.97 33.09 11.27
CA ARG A 134 21.30 32.45 11.35
C ARG A 134 22.42 33.37 10.85
N ARG A 135 22.10 34.39 10.04
CA ARG A 135 23.06 35.39 9.57
C ARG A 135 23.37 36.43 10.64
N ASP A 136 22.45 36.68 11.57
CA ASP A 136 22.68 37.55 12.73
C ASP A 136 23.41 36.80 13.85
N GLN A 137 24.73 36.65 13.68
CA GLN A 137 25.58 36.01 14.67
C GLN A 137 25.63 36.77 16.01
N ALA A 138 25.41 38.09 16.00
CA ALA A 138 25.43 38.90 17.22
C ALA A 138 24.23 38.56 18.13
N SER A 139 23.06 38.31 17.53
CA SER A 139 21.84 37.94 18.24
C SER A 139 21.61 36.43 18.35
N PHE A 140 22.54 35.59 17.88
CA PHE A 140 22.35 34.13 17.80
C PHE A 140 21.84 33.51 19.11
N LYS A 141 22.52 33.78 20.24
CA LYS A 141 22.13 33.26 21.56
C LYS A 141 20.74 33.75 21.99
N LYS A 142 20.40 35.01 21.66
CA LYS A 142 19.08 35.58 21.96
C LYS A 142 17.98 34.84 21.19
N HIS A 143 18.21 34.55 19.91
CA HIS A 143 17.26 33.80 19.08
C HIS A 143 17.10 32.35 19.54
N VAL A 144 18.20 31.67 19.91
CA VAL A 144 18.15 30.32 20.48
C VAL A 144 17.33 30.30 21.78
N LEU A 145 17.56 31.24 22.69
CA LEU A 145 16.81 31.33 23.95
C LEU A 145 15.31 31.56 23.71
N ALA A 146 14.95 32.50 22.82
CA ALA A 146 13.56 32.74 22.43
C ALA A 146 12.91 31.52 21.75
N GLY A 147 13.69 30.76 20.99
CA GLY A 147 13.31 29.49 20.40
C GLY A 147 13.00 28.42 21.45
N GLY A 148 13.85 28.30 22.46
CA GLY A 148 13.65 27.39 23.59
C GLY A 148 12.38 27.73 24.38
N GLU A 149 12.10 29.01 24.64
CA GLU A 149 10.84 29.41 25.25
C GLU A 149 9.62 28.99 24.43
N THR A 150 9.69 29.18 23.11
CA THR A 150 8.62 28.82 22.19
C THR A 150 8.45 27.29 22.16
N TYR A 151 9.54 26.53 22.15
CA TYR A 151 9.52 25.07 22.19
C TYR A 151 8.85 24.55 23.47
N ILE A 152 9.23 25.07 24.63
CA ILE A 152 8.67 24.65 25.92
C ILE A 152 7.19 24.99 26.02
N LYS A 153 6.76 26.13 25.49
CA LYS A 153 5.35 26.54 25.54
C LYS A 153 4.44 25.69 24.63
N ASN A 154 4.98 25.08 23.57
CA ASN A 154 4.17 24.57 22.46
C ASN A 154 4.51 23.13 22.03
N CYS A 155 5.79 22.79 21.92
CA CYS A 155 6.28 21.59 21.24
C CYS A 155 6.62 20.45 22.20
N VAL A 156 7.08 20.79 23.41
CA VAL A 156 7.57 19.84 24.43
C VAL A 156 6.56 18.75 24.77
N TYR A 157 5.27 19.06 24.70
CA TYR A 157 4.20 18.13 25.07
C TYR A 157 4.14 16.89 24.17
N CYS A 158 4.61 16.98 22.93
CA CYS A 158 4.73 15.83 22.03
C CYS A 158 6.19 15.41 21.84
N HIS A 159 7.11 16.36 21.72
CA HIS A 159 8.51 16.06 21.37
C HIS A 159 9.45 15.84 22.57
N GLY A 160 8.98 16.01 23.80
CA GLY A 160 9.77 15.78 25.02
C GLY A 160 10.69 16.96 25.38
N ASP A 161 11.06 17.07 26.64
CA ASP A 161 12.04 18.05 27.15
C ASP A 161 13.47 17.66 26.77
N ASN A 162 13.74 16.36 26.64
CA ASN A 162 15.00 15.82 26.12
C ASN A 162 15.12 15.86 24.59
N LEU A 163 14.11 16.39 23.88
CA LEU A 163 14.03 16.44 22.41
C LEU A 163 14.03 15.04 21.75
N ASP A 164 13.59 14.03 22.47
CA ASP A 164 13.70 12.61 22.12
C ASP A 164 12.39 12.00 21.57
N GLY A 165 11.37 12.83 21.37
CA GLY A 165 10.06 12.38 20.90
C GLY A 165 9.17 11.76 21.98
N HIS A 166 9.58 11.74 23.25
CA HIS A 166 8.84 11.12 24.36
C HIS A 166 8.03 12.13 25.19
N GLY A 167 7.40 13.11 24.54
CA GLY A 167 6.52 14.05 25.23
C GLY A 167 5.28 13.36 25.84
N GLN A 168 4.61 14.03 26.79
CA GLN A 168 3.42 13.50 27.48
C GLN A 168 2.33 12.94 26.55
N PHE A 169 2.18 13.48 25.34
CA PHE A 169 1.19 13.06 24.36
C PHE A 169 1.72 12.06 23.34
N ALA A 170 3.03 11.82 23.28
CA ALA A 170 3.64 10.93 22.29
C ALA A 170 3.05 9.52 22.25
N PRO A 171 2.73 8.84 23.39
CA PRO A 171 2.17 7.48 23.35
C PRO A 171 0.81 7.36 22.66
N ALA A 172 0.08 8.48 22.50
CA ALA A 172 -1.22 8.50 21.83
C ALA A 172 -1.13 8.77 20.32
N LEU A 173 0.07 8.98 19.78
CA LEU A 173 0.29 9.38 18.39
C LEU A 173 0.89 8.24 17.56
N SER A 174 0.35 8.04 16.36
CA SER A 174 0.88 7.13 15.36
C SER A 174 0.90 7.84 14.00
N PRO A 175 2.07 8.10 13.40
CA PRO A 175 3.42 7.74 13.88
C PRO A 175 3.83 8.52 15.15
N PRO A 176 4.83 8.02 15.91
CA PRO A 176 5.36 8.75 17.05
C PRO A 176 6.02 10.07 16.60
N PRO A 177 6.08 11.08 17.48
CA PRO A 177 6.86 12.30 17.23
C PRO A 177 8.33 11.97 16.93
N ALA A 178 8.98 12.78 16.10
CA ALA A 178 10.38 12.58 15.76
C ALA A 178 11.30 12.77 16.98
N ASP A 179 12.28 11.87 17.11
CA ASP A 179 13.42 11.99 18.00
C ASP A 179 14.46 12.91 17.34
N PHE A 180 14.65 14.10 17.89
CA PHE A 180 15.59 15.08 17.35
C PHE A 180 17.05 14.81 17.73
N GLN A 181 17.30 13.89 18.67
CA GLN A 181 18.65 13.46 19.04
C GLN A 181 19.23 12.49 17.99
N ASP A 182 18.39 11.71 17.31
CA ASP A 182 18.79 10.78 16.26
C ASP A 182 19.40 11.53 15.06
N PRO A 183 20.67 11.28 14.67
CA PRO A 183 21.30 11.86 13.48
C PRO A 183 20.54 11.58 12.18
N GLY A 184 19.68 10.55 12.14
CA GLY A 184 18.81 10.23 11.02
C GLY A 184 17.62 11.18 10.83
N THR A 185 17.37 12.13 11.75
CA THR A 185 16.20 13.03 11.70
C THR A 185 16.57 14.42 11.19
N ILE A 186 16.72 15.42 12.08
CA ILE A 186 16.88 16.82 11.69
C ILE A 186 18.21 17.09 10.99
N ALA A 187 19.26 16.33 11.28
CA ALA A 187 20.57 16.52 10.64
C ALA A 187 20.55 16.19 9.14
N MET A 188 19.62 15.35 8.69
CA MET A 188 19.44 15.00 7.28
C MET A 188 18.61 16.04 6.51
N LEU A 189 18.06 17.04 7.20
CA LEU A 189 17.06 17.97 6.68
C LEU A 189 17.61 19.40 6.64
N GLN A 190 17.07 20.19 5.72
CA GLN A 190 17.35 21.63 5.63
C GLN A 190 16.43 22.39 6.59
N GLU A 191 16.85 23.55 7.08
CA GLU A 191 16.02 24.37 7.98
C GLU A 191 14.68 24.75 7.34
N ALA A 192 14.65 25.02 6.03
CA ALA A 192 13.43 25.28 5.28
C ALA A 192 12.40 24.14 5.39
N TYR A 193 12.87 22.89 5.42
CA TYR A 193 12.00 21.74 5.59
C TYR A 193 11.32 21.77 6.97
N LEU A 194 12.09 22.04 8.03
CA LEU A 194 11.56 22.15 9.38
C LEU A 194 10.57 23.32 9.47
N PHE A 195 10.86 24.45 8.82
CA PHE A 195 9.95 25.60 8.77
C PHE A 195 8.60 25.20 8.17
N TRP A 196 8.60 24.51 7.02
CA TRP A 196 7.38 23.99 6.41
C TRP A 196 6.63 23.05 7.35
N ARG A 197 7.33 22.08 7.98
CA ARG A 197 6.72 21.11 8.88
C ARG A 197 6.10 21.77 10.11
N ILE A 198 6.73 22.81 10.67
CA ILE A 198 6.17 23.57 11.79
C ILE A 198 4.98 24.41 11.34
N ALA A 199 5.12 25.14 10.24
CA ALA A 199 4.05 26.01 9.74
C ALA A 199 2.78 25.23 9.39
N LYS A 200 2.90 24.13 8.64
CA LYS A 200 1.77 23.38 8.08
C LYS A 200 1.37 22.15 8.88
N GLY A 201 2.25 21.59 9.70
CA GLY A 201 1.95 20.40 10.49
C GLY A 201 1.69 19.16 9.61
N GLY A 202 0.73 18.34 10.04
CA GLY A 202 0.21 17.19 9.30
C GLY A 202 -0.91 17.46 8.28
N PRO A 203 -1.81 18.46 8.48
CA PRO A 203 -2.85 18.76 7.51
C PRO A 203 -2.29 19.11 6.12
N GLY A 204 -2.83 18.49 5.08
CA GLY A 204 -2.43 18.78 3.69
C GLY A 204 -1.10 18.16 3.24
N LEU A 205 -0.58 17.17 3.98
CA LEU A 205 0.57 16.38 3.50
C LEU A 205 0.26 15.63 2.19
N PRO A 206 1.26 15.45 1.29
CA PRO A 206 1.08 14.70 0.05
C PRO A 206 0.58 13.28 0.27
N ARG A 207 -0.12 12.70 -0.71
CA ARG A 207 -0.71 11.34 -0.62
C ARG A 207 0.32 10.26 -0.28
N GLU A 208 1.55 10.46 -0.72
CA GLU A 208 2.72 9.60 -0.49
C GLU A 208 3.09 9.48 1.01
N SER A 209 2.56 10.38 1.84
CA SER A 209 2.75 10.36 3.30
C SER A 209 1.77 9.42 4.00
N THR A 210 0.75 8.89 3.30
CA THR A 210 -0.26 8.02 3.90
C THR A 210 0.22 6.57 4.06
N PRO A 211 -0.19 5.85 5.13
CA PRO A 211 -0.94 6.27 6.32
C PRO A 211 -0.17 7.05 7.41
N TRP A 212 1.12 7.36 7.26
CA TRP A 212 1.95 8.08 8.26
C TRP A 212 1.65 9.59 8.31
N ASN A 213 0.37 9.94 8.41
CA ASN A 213 -0.09 11.31 8.56
C ASN A 213 0.30 11.81 9.95
N SER A 214 1.21 12.78 9.99
CA SER A 214 1.61 13.43 11.24
C SER A 214 0.39 13.98 11.98
N ALA A 215 0.32 13.77 13.30
CA ALA A 215 -0.66 14.43 14.15
C ALA A 215 -0.23 15.85 14.59
N MET A 216 0.92 16.32 14.10
CA MET A 216 1.43 17.65 14.43
C MET A 216 0.45 18.73 13.94
N PRO A 217 0.02 19.66 14.82
CA PRO A 217 -0.85 20.76 14.41
C PRO A 217 -0.11 21.72 13.48
N ALA A 218 -0.87 22.45 12.65
CA ALA A 218 -0.34 23.59 11.90
C ALA A 218 -0.12 24.76 12.86
N TRP A 219 1.11 25.29 12.94
CA TRP A 219 1.43 26.40 13.82
C TRP A 219 1.35 27.77 13.16
N GLU A 220 1.09 27.85 11.86
CA GLU A 220 1.05 29.13 11.12
C GLU A 220 0.04 30.15 11.64
N ASP A 221 -1.03 29.70 12.29
CA ASP A 221 -2.05 30.57 12.89
C ASP A 221 -1.68 31.05 14.31
N ARG A 222 -0.63 30.48 14.90
CA ARG A 222 -0.26 30.69 16.32
C ARG A 222 1.15 31.23 16.51
N LEU A 223 2.07 30.92 15.60
CA LEU A 223 3.45 31.36 15.63
C LEU A 223 3.74 32.31 14.47
N THR A 224 4.65 33.26 14.70
CA THR A 224 5.21 34.12 13.66
C THR A 224 6.34 33.40 12.91
N GLU A 225 6.67 33.89 11.71
CA GLU A 225 7.81 33.39 10.93
C GLU A 225 9.11 33.41 11.76
N GLU A 226 9.34 34.50 12.51
CA GLU A 226 10.51 34.63 13.38
C GLU A 226 10.53 33.57 14.49
N GLN A 227 9.40 33.34 15.17
CA GLN A 227 9.32 32.33 16.24
C GLN A 227 9.59 30.92 15.71
N ILE A 228 9.09 30.59 14.51
CA ILE A 228 9.37 29.29 13.89
C ILE A 228 10.88 29.15 13.62
N TRP A 229 11.50 30.17 13.03
CA TRP A 229 12.95 30.16 12.80
C TRP A 229 13.77 30.06 14.10
N GLN A 230 13.35 30.74 15.16
CA GLN A 230 13.97 30.66 16.48
C GLN A 230 13.88 29.24 17.07
N VAL A 231 12.71 28.58 16.99
CA VAL A 231 12.56 27.17 17.42
C VAL A 231 13.53 26.27 16.66
N ILE A 232 13.66 26.46 15.35
CA ILE A 232 14.59 25.67 14.52
C ILE A 232 16.04 25.89 14.98
N MET A 233 16.44 27.14 15.25
CA MET A 233 17.77 27.43 15.79
C MET A 233 17.99 26.73 17.13
N TYR A 234 17.00 26.76 18.03
CA TYR A 234 17.06 26.08 19.31
C TYR A 234 17.23 24.57 19.16
N LEU A 235 16.48 23.92 18.26
CA LEU A 235 16.58 22.47 18.04
C LEU A 235 18.00 22.07 17.63
N TYR A 236 18.60 22.77 16.67
CA TYR A 236 19.98 22.46 16.24
C TYR A 236 21.03 22.79 17.32
N ASP A 237 20.86 23.89 18.05
CA ASP A 237 21.79 24.25 19.14
C ASP A 237 21.73 23.25 20.30
N ALA A 238 20.52 22.89 20.75
CA ALA A 238 20.31 22.01 21.90
C ALA A 238 20.66 20.54 21.63
N THR A 239 20.47 20.05 20.40
CA THR A 239 20.88 18.69 20.00
C THR A 239 22.34 18.60 19.58
N GLY A 240 22.99 19.74 19.31
CA GLY A 240 24.33 19.79 18.71
C GLY A 240 24.38 19.37 17.23
N GLN A 241 23.23 19.03 16.63
CA GLN A 241 23.13 18.66 15.22
C GLN A 241 23.36 19.88 14.31
N GLN A 242 23.75 19.64 13.06
CA GLN A 242 23.87 20.71 12.05
C GLN A 242 22.86 20.49 10.92
N PRO A 243 22.22 21.56 10.41
CA PRO A 243 21.31 21.43 9.28
C PRO A 243 22.07 20.99 8.03
N ARG A 244 21.42 20.17 7.20
CA ARG A 244 21.95 19.82 5.88
C ARG A 244 22.07 21.10 5.06
N ARG A 245 23.27 21.38 4.55
CA ARG A 245 23.53 22.48 3.61
C ARG A 245 23.61 21.92 2.20
N TRP A 246 23.32 22.75 1.19
CA TRP A 246 23.66 22.38 -0.18
C TRP A 246 25.17 22.22 -0.27
N GLU A 247 25.62 21.11 -0.87
CA GLU A 247 27.01 21.01 -1.31
C GLU A 247 27.22 22.14 -2.31
N THR A 248 28.18 23.02 -2.05
CA THR A 248 28.69 23.92 -3.08
C THR A 248 29.17 23.02 -4.21
N ALA A 249 28.49 23.04 -5.36
CA ALA A 249 28.94 22.34 -6.55
C ALA A 249 30.40 22.75 -6.79
N HIS A 250 31.30 21.79 -6.61
CA HIS A 250 32.71 21.94 -6.94
C HIS A 250 32.91 21.92 -8.45
#